data_AF-A0A962K430-F1
#
_entry.id   AF-A0A962K430-F1
#
_cell.length_a   1.000
_cell.length_b   1.000
_cell.length_c   1.000
_cell.angle_alpha   90.00
_cell.angle_beta   90.00
_cell.angle_gamma   90.00
#
_symmetry.space_group_name_H-M   'P 1'
#
loop_
_entity.id
_entity.type
_entity.pdbx_description
1 polymer ?
#
loop_
_entity_poly.entity_id
_entity_poly.type
_entity_poly.pdbx_seq_one_letter_code
_entity_poly.pdbx_strand_id
1 'polypeptide(L)'
;DSDYCGIVVSDQYSGYNWLSPDRHQLCWAHVIRNLQQIADYTGKGHTAKIGQRLVLLSKLVFRTRHRWESSQIDDALYLNRLNRIRCRFNHWLEKGATQIPIQCYQGRCRKLKEHSQSLWLFLTNPKIPLTNNEAERRLRGFVIQRKISYGTTSDAGDKFRDRLHSLIETCKKRKISSLDTLSRIANAVVRQQPYPNVFDLKHTSFYLNT
;
A
#
# COMPACT_ATOMS: atom_id res chain seq x y z
N ASP A 1 6.53 0.19 -19.22
CA ASP A 1 6.54 0.85 -17.89
C ASP A 1 7.66 0.36 -16.97
N SER A 2 8.91 0.44 -17.44
CA SER A 2 10.09 -0.13 -16.76
C SER A 2 10.82 0.84 -15.84
N ASP A 3 10.33 2.08 -15.71
CA ASP A 3 11.10 3.22 -15.18
C ASP A 3 10.56 3.79 -13.84
N TYR A 4 9.78 3.01 -13.10
CA TYR A 4 9.42 3.38 -11.73
C TYR A 4 10.50 2.91 -10.76
N CYS A 5 11.30 3.86 -10.27
CA CYS A 5 12.35 3.64 -9.25
C CYS A 5 11.81 3.65 -7.80
N GLY A 6 10.49 3.78 -7.62
CA GLY A 6 9.86 3.84 -6.30
C GLY A 6 9.57 2.46 -5.70
N ILE A 7 9.47 2.42 -4.37
CA ILE A 7 9.11 1.21 -3.63
C ILE A 7 7.60 1.19 -3.42
N VAL A 8 6.95 0.11 -3.85
CA VAL A 8 5.52 -0.09 -3.72
C VAL A 8 5.22 -0.76 -2.38
N VAL A 9 4.32 -0.17 -1.59
CA VAL A 9 3.77 -0.82 -0.38
C VAL A 9 2.35 -1.26 -0.70
N SER A 10 2.07 -2.56 -0.70
CA SER A 10 0.73 -3.08 -1.01
C SER A 10 0.35 -4.30 -0.18
N ASP A 11 -0.88 -4.79 -0.32
CA ASP A 11 -1.29 -6.04 0.31
C ASP A 11 -0.65 -7.27 -0.38
N GLN A 12 -1.12 -8.47 -0.04
CA GLN A 12 -0.64 -9.73 -0.62
C GLN A 12 -1.40 -10.13 -1.90
N TYR A 13 -1.99 -9.17 -2.62
CA TYR A 13 -2.68 -9.44 -3.87
C TYR A 13 -1.71 -9.93 -4.95
N SER A 14 -2.05 -11.03 -5.61
CA SER A 14 -1.19 -11.69 -6.61
C SER A 14 -0.87 -10.80 -7.82
N GLY A 15 -1.69 -9.78 -8.09
CA GLY A 15 -1.44 -8.80 -9.14
C GLY A 15 -0.17 -7.97 -8.92
N TYR A 16 0.48 -8.06 -7.77
CA TYR A 16 1.78 -7.42 -7.51
C TYR A 16 2.98 -8.37 -7.63
N ASN A 17 2.77 -9.66 -7.92
CA ASN A 17 3.86 -10.65 -7.98
C ASN A 17 4.88 -10.39 -9.10
N TRP A 18 4.57 -9.54 -10.08
CA TRP A 18 5.51 -9.10 -11.11
C TRP A 18 6.53 -8.08 -10.59
N LEU A 19 6.28 -7.47 -9.43
CA LEU A 19 7.23 -6.58 -8.78
C LEU A 19 8.34 -7.40 -8.14
N SER A 20 9.56 -6.94 -8.34
CA SER A 20 10.73 -7.55 -7.70
C SER A 20 10.72 -7.30 -6.18
N PRO A 21 11.16 -8.27 -5.34
CA PRO A 21 11.10 -8.16 -3.88
C PRO A 21 11.89 -6.99 -3.26
N ASP A 22 12.84 -6.42 -3.97
CA ASP A 22 13.59 -5.21 -3.62
C ASP A 22 12.83 -3.90 -3.89
N ARG A 23 11.75 -3.97 -4.67
CA ARG A 23 10.88 -2.83 -5.01
C ARG A 23 9.46 -2.96 -4.45
N HIS A 24 9.20 -4.04 -3.71
CA HIS A 24 7.87 -4.33 -3.15
C HIS A 24 7.94 -4.67 -1.67
N GLN A 25 7.25 -3.88 -0.86
CA GLN A 25 7.01 -4.17 0.54
C GLN A 25 5.56 -4.58 0.78
N LEU A 26 5.38 -5.63 1.58
CA LEU A 26 4.07 -6.00 2.10
C LEU A 26 3.62 -5.03 3.19
N CYS A 27 2.37 -4.59 3.09
CA CYS A 27 1.70 -3.77 4.08
C CYS A 27 1.48 -4.58 5.36
N TRP A 28 2.17 -4.19 6.44
CA TRP A 28 2.14 -4.91 7.71
C TRP A 28 0.75 -4.92 8.36
N ALA A 29 -0.11 -3.94 8.08
CA ALA A 29 -1.49 -3.95 8.55
C ALA A 29 -2.30 -5.12 7.92
N HIS A 30 -2.08 -5.41 6.63
CA HIS A 30 -2.68 -6.55 5.96
C HIS A 30 -2.09 -7.88 6.44
N VAL A 31 -0.77 -7.92 6.67
CA VAL A 31 -0.09 -9.08 7.28
C VAL A 31 -0.71 -9.40 8.64
N ILE A 32 -0.88 -8.42 9.53
CA ILE A 32 -1.53 -8.61 10.83
C ILE A 32 -2.95 -9.16 10.67
N ARG A 33 -3.77 -8.57 9.79
CA ARG A 33 -5.15 -9.01 9.58
C ARG A 33 -5.23 -10.48 9.13
N ASN A 34 -4.32 -10.88 8.23
CA ASN A 34 -4.21 -12.25 7.75
C ASN A 34 -3.74 -13.22 8.85
N LEU A 35 -2.81 -12.79 9.71
CA LEU A 35 -2.34 -13.58 10.85
C LEU A 35 -3.40 -13.67 11.97
N GLN A 36 -4.20 -12.63 12.14
CA GLN A 36 -5.29 -12.58 13.11
C GLN A 36 -6.34 -13.66 12.83
N GLN A 37 -6.66 -13.91 11.55
CA GLN A 37 -7.53 -15.03 11.16
C GLN A 37 -6.98 -16.41 11.60
N ILE A 38 -5.66 -16.58 11.68
CA ILE A 38 -5.04 -17.81 12.22
C ILE A 38 -5.13 -17.81 13.75
N ALA A 39 -4.92 -16.65 14.38
CA ALA A 39 -4.98 -16.49 15.83
C ALA A 39 -6.40 -16.73 16.40
N ASP A 40 -7.43 -16.36 15.64
CA ASP A 40 -8.84 -16.46 16.01
C ASP A 40 -9.45 -17.82 15.63
N TYR A 41 -8.63 -18.76 15.16
CA TYR A 41 -9.10 -20.09 14.78
C TYR A 41 -9.80 -20.79 15.95
N THR A 42 -11.09 -21.06 15.78
CA THR A 42 -12.00 -21.58 16.82
C THR A 42 -11.74 -23.03 17.20
N GLY A 43 -11.03 -23.80 16.36
CA GLY A 43 -10.56 -25.15 16.71
C GLY A 43 -9.55 -25.16 17.88
N LYS A 44 -9.07 -23.98 18.32
CA LYS A 44 -8.12 -23.78 19.43
C LYS A 44 -6.85 -24.63 19.25
N GLY A 45 -5.95 -24.64 20.24
CA GLY A 45 -4.72 -25.45 20.19
C GLY A 45 -3.55 -24.80 19.43
N HIS A 46 -2.71 -25.64 18.80
CA HIS A 46 -1.39 -25.24 18.27
C HIS A 46 -1.48 -24.18 17.17
N THR A 47 -2.46 -24.27 16.28
CA THR A 47 -2.68 -23.29 15.19
C THR A 47 -2.95 -21.89 15.73
N ALA A 48 -3.90 -21.76 16.67
CA ALA A 48 -4.21 -20.47 17.29
C ALA A 48 -2.99 -19.89 18.03
N LYS A 49 -2.22 -20.74 18.73
CA LYS A 49 -0.99 -20.33 19.42
C LYS A 49 0.07 -19.77 18.45
N ILE A 50 0.27 -20.40 17.29
CA ILE A 50 1.18 -19.89 16.26
C ILE A 50 0.68 -18.52 15.76
N GLY A 51 -0.61 -18.43 15.41
CA GLY A 51 -1.22 -17.17 14.96
C GLY A 51 -1.05 -16.03 15.98
N GLN A 52 -1.35 -16.29 17.25
CA GLN A 52 -1.20 -15.32 18.35
C GLN A 52 0.25 -14.84 18.51
N ARG A 53 1.23 -15.76 18.40
CA ARG A 53 2.66 -15.40 18.47
C ARG A 53 3.09 -14.54 17.29
N LEU A 54 2.64 -14.86 16.08
CA LEU A 54 2.91 -14.06 14.89
C LEU A 54 2.27 -12.67 15.00
N VAL A 55 1.00 -12.57 15.43
CA VAL A 55 0.33 -11.29 15.66
C VAL A 55 1.07 -10.45 16.70
N LEU A 56 1.48 -11.05 17.82
CA LEU A 56 2.23 -10.35 18.87
C LEU A 56 3.54 -9.76 18.31
N LEU A 57 4.30 -10.54 17.56
CA LEU A 57 5.55 -10.09 16.95
C LEU A 57 5.31 -8.97 15.93
N SER A 58 4.27 -9.06 15.10
CA SER A 58 3.88 -7.98 14.19
C SER A 58 3.50 -6.69 14.93
N LYS A 59 2.77 -6.78 16.05
CA LYS A 59 2.48 -5.61 16.89
C LYS A 59 3.74 -5.00 17.50
N LEU A 60 4.74 -5.84 17.84
CA LEU A 60 6.04 -5.35 18.30
C LEU A 60 6.82 -4.60 17.21
N VAL A 61 6.67 -4.96 15.93
CA VAL A 61 7.23 -4.18 14.81
C VAL A 61 6.70 -2.76 14.83
N PHE A 62 5.38 -2.58 14.86
CA PHE A 62 4.74 -1.26 14.94
C PHE A 62 5.16 -0.49 16.20
N ARG A 63 5.13 -1.14 17.37
CA ARG A 63 5.57 -0.49 18.62
C ARG A 63 7.02 -0.02 18.54
N THR A 64 7.91 -0.84 17.98
CA THR A 64 9.32 -0.49 17.82
C THR A 64 9.51 0.66 16.84
N ARG A 65 8.76 0.66 15.73
CA ARG A 65 8.73 1.76 14.76
C ARG A 65 8.25 3.07 15.37
N HIS A 66 7.13 3.07 16.09
CA HIS A 66 6.61 4.29 16.71
C HIS A 66 7.56 4.88 17.74
N ARG A 67 8.21 4.03 18.56
CA ARG A 67 9.22 4.52 19.52
C ARG A 67 10.38 5.21 18.82
N TRP A 68 10.85 4.66 17.71
CA TRP A 68 11.90 5.25 16.89
C TRP A 68 11.47 6.55 16.24
N GLU A 69 10.27 6.60 15.63
CA GLU A 69 9.71 7.83 15.05
C GLU A 69 9.48 8.94 16.09
N SER A 70 9.22 8.58 17.34
CA SER A 70 9.10 9.51 18.48
C SER A 70 10.43 9.83 19.17
N SER A 71 11.58 9.44 18.58
CA SER A 71 12.93 9.66 19.13
C SER A 71 13.17 9.08 20.54
N GLN A 72 12.39 8.08 20.96
CA GLN A 72 12.57 7.40 22.25
C GLN A 72 13.66 6.32 22.23
N ILE A 73 14.09 5.90 21.04
CA ILE A 73 15.16 4.93 20.83
C ILE A 73 16.00 5.38 19.62
N ASP A 74 17.29 5.12 19.67
CA ASP A 74 18.21 5.38 18.56
C ASP A 74 18.11 4.33 17.44
N ASP A 75 18.80 4.61 16.33
CA ASP A 75 18.86 3.76 15.14
C ASP A 75 19.42 2.36 15.43
N ALA A 76 20.47 2.27 16.25
CA ALA A 76 21.13 1.01 16.57
C ALA A 76 20.18 0.09 17.36
N LEU A 77 19.49 0.63 18.36
CA LEU A 77 18.51 -0.09 19.18
C LEU A 77 17.27 -0.46 18.37
N TYR A 78 16.83 0.41 17.47
CA TYR A 78 15.74 0.14 16.53
C TYR A 78 16.06 -1.07 15.63
N LEU A 79 17.20 -1.05 14.95
CA LEU A 79 17.65 -2.14 14.07
C LEU A 79 17.88 -3.44 14.84
N ASN A 80 18.54 -3.38 16.00
CA ASN A 80 18.79 -4.56 16.83
C ASN A 80 17.49 -5.22 17.31
N ARG A 81 16.51 -4.43 17.77
CA ARG A 81 15.20 -4.95 18.18
C ARG A 81 14.44 -5.56 17.03
N LEU A 82 14.40 -4.90 15.88
CA LEU A 82 13.70 -5.43 14.71
C LEU A 82 14.37 -6.69 14.15
N ASN A 83 15.69 -6.79 14.15
CA ASN A 83 16.38 -8.02 13.76
C ASN A 83 16.03 -9.19 14.70
N ARG A 84 15.96 -8.95 16.01
CA ARG A 84 15.49 -9.97 16.97
C ARG A 84 14.03 -10.37 16.72
N ILE A 85 13.16 -9.40 16.44
CA ILE A 85 11.75 -9.66 16.09
C ILE A 85 11.67 -10.47 14.79
N ARG A 86 12.44 -10.11 13.76
CA ARG A 86 12.53 -10.80 12.48
C ARG A 86 12.93 -12.27 12.64
N CYS A 87 13.99 -12.56 13.39
CA CYS A 87 14.40 -13.94 13.64
C CYS A 87 13.29 -14.75 14.34
N ARG A 88 12.66 -14.18 15.37
CA ARG A 88 11.55 -14.85 16.07
C ARG A 88 10.33 -15.02 15.17
N PHE A 89 10.02 -14.03 14.34
CA PHE A 89 8.90 -14.08 13.40
C PHE A 89 9.11 -15.20 12.39
N ASN A 90 10.29 -15.26 11.76
CA ASN A 90 10.64 -16.31 10.79
C ASN A 90 10.58 -17.71 11.43
N HIS A 91 11.04 -17.87 12.67
CA HIS A 91 10.91 -19.13 13.41
C HIS A 91 9.46 -19.59 13.59
N TRP A 92 8.56 -18.68 14.00
CA TRP A 92 7.14 -19.02 14.14
C TRP A 92 6.46 -19.21 12.79
N LEU A 93 6.91 -18.50 11.75
CA LEU A 93 6.42 -18.66 10.39
C LEU A 93 6.78 -20.04 9.83
N GLU A 94 7.99 -20.53 10.10
CA GLU A 94 8.43 -21.89 9.75
C GLU A 94 7.54 -22.94 10.38
N LYS A 95 7.27 -22.80 11.69
CA LYS A 95 6.34 -23.68 12.40
C LYS A 95 4.94 -23.61 11.80
N GLY A 96 4.48 -22.42 11.42
CA GLY A 96 3.20 -22.25 10.73
C GLY A 96 3.14 -22.98 9.39
N ALA A 97 4.22 -22.91 8.61
CA ALA A 97 4.32 -23.53 7.29
C ALA A 97 4.46 -25.06 7.33
N THR A 98 4.86 -25.65 8.46
CA THR A 98 5.15 -27.09 8.58
C THR A 98 4.21 -27.83 9.53
N GLN A 99 3.71 -27.18 10.59
CA GLN A 99 3.02 -27.83 11.71
C GLN A 99 1.52 -27.50 11.79
N ILE A 100 1.01 -26.55 11.00
CA ILE A 100 -0.43 -26.26 10.97
C ILE A 100 -1.12 -27.31 10.09
N PRO A 101 -2.11 -28.06 10.61
CA PRO A 101 -2.81 -29.08 9.83
C PRO A 101 -3.82 -28.50 8.82
N ILE A 102 -4.31 -27.28 9.07
CA ILE A 102 -5.26 -26.60 8.19
C ILE A 102 -4.50 -26.01 6.99
N GLN A 103 -4.69 -26.62 5.82
CA GLN A 103 -3.97 -26.29 4.57
C GLN A 103 -4.03 -24.80 4.21
N CYS A 104 -5.18 -24.13 4.39
CA CYS A 104 -5.29 -22.71 4.03
C CYS A 104 -4.40 -21.81 4.90
N TYR A 105 -4.24 -22.12 6.19
CA TYR A 105 -3.38 -21.37 7.10
C TYR A 105 -1.91 -21.76 6.93
N GLN A 106 -1.62 -23.04 6.71
CA GLN A 106 -0.28 -23.52 6.39
C GLN A 106 0.25 -22.86 5.11
N GLY A 107 -0.56 -22.86 4.04
CA GLY A 107 -0.24 -22.22 2.76
C GLY A 107 -0.03 -20.71 2.90
N ARG A 108 -0.81 -20.05 3.76
CA ARG A 108 -0.61 -18.63 4.09
C ARG A 108 0.73 -18.37 4.76
N CYS A 109 1.16 -19.21 5.72
CA CYS A 109 2.48 -19.11 6.33
C CYS A 109 3.60 -19.37 5.31
N ARG A 110 3.44 -20.36 4.42
CA ARG A 110 4.38 -20.66 3.35
C ARG A 110 4.53 -19.48 2.38
N LYS A 111 3.43 -18.91 1.92
CA LYS A 111 3.43 -17.73 1.04
C LYS A 111 4.12 -16.53 1.70
N LEU A 112 3.83 -16.26 2.97
CA LEU A 112 4.54 -15.21 3.72
C LEU A 112 6.04 -15.46 3.81
N LYS A 113 6.47 -16.73 3.91
CA LYS A 113 7.89 -17.11 3.95
C LYS A 113 8.57 -16.86 2.60
N GLU A 114 7.89 -17.16 1.49
CA GLU A 114 8.36 -16.86 0.13
C GLU A 114 8.58 -15.35 -0.05
N HIS A 115 7.71 -14.51 0.53
CA HIS A 115 7.83 -13.05 0.51
C HIS A 115 8.64 -12.47 1.68
N SER A 116 9.60 -13.22 2.24
CA SER A 116 10.43 -12.77 3.37
C SER A 116 11.11 -11.43 3.12
N GLN A 117 11.71 -11.22 1.95
CA GLN A 117 12.36 -9.96 1.62
C GLN A 117 11.37 -8.79 1.62
N SER A 118 10.20 -8.96 0.99
CA SER A 118 9.13 -7.96 0.94
C SER A 118 8.51 -7.67 2.31
N LEU A 119 8.60 -8.56 3.30
CA LEU A 119 8.18 -8.26 4.67
C LEU A 119 9.11 -7.27 5.37
N TRP A 120 10.41 -7.33 5.07
CA TRP A 120 11.45 -6.67 5.86
C TRP A 120 12.20 -5.57 5.10
N LEU A 121 11.74 -5.17 3.92
CA LEU A 121 12.40 -4.19 3.06
C LEU A 121 12.63 -2.83 3.77
N PHE A 122 11.72 -2.38 4.64
CA PHE A 122 11.88 -1.16 5.44
C PHE A 122 13.10 -1.16 6.39
N LEU A 123 13.72 -2.32 6.62
CA LEU A 123 14.98 -2.41 7.36
C LEU A 123 16.17 -1.88 6.54
N THR A 124 16.12 -1.98 5.21
CA THR A 124 17.18 -1.44 4.33
C THR A 124 16.99 0.05 4.07
N ASN A 125 15.74 0.50 4.00
CA ASN A 125 15.40 1.91 3.83
C ASN A 125 14.30 2.33 4.82
N PRO A 126 14.66 3.01 5.93
CA PRO A 126 13.70 3.46 6.94
C PRO A 126 12.64 4.44 6.44
N LYS A 127 12.79 5.04 5.25
CA LYS A 127 11.78 5.93 4.65
C LYS A 127 10.55 5.17 4.15
N ILE A 128 10.64 3.85 3.96
CA ILE A 128 9.52 3.03 3.51
C ILE A 128 8.49 2.92 4.65
N PRO A 129 7.22 3.30 4.44
CA PRO A 129 6.20 3.17 5.48
C PRO A 129 5.81 1.70 5.70
N LEU A 130 5.48 1.33 6.94
CA LEU A 130 4.99 -0.02 7.26
C LEU A 130 3.61 -0.33 6.65
N THR A 131 2.84 0.69 6.26
CA THR A 131 1.46 0.55 5.80
C THR A 131 1.22 1.33 4.52
N ASN A 132 0.26 0.87 3.72
CA ASN A 132 -0.20 1.58 2.53
C ASN A 132 -1.25 2.67 2.82
N ASN A 133 -1.29 3.17 4.07
CA ASN A 133 -2.34 4.07 4.55
C ASN A 133 -2.47 5.34 3.70
N GLU A 134 -1.36 5.85 3.15
CA GLU A 134 -1.40 7.05 2.31
C GLU A 134 -2.09 6.77 0.96
N ALA A 135 -1.73 5.69 0.27
CA ALA A 135 -2.38 5.36 -1.00
C ALA A 135 -3.84 4.95 -0.77
N GLU A 136 -4.13 4.17 0.27
CA GLU A 136 -5.49 3.80 0.66
C GLU A 136 -6.34 5.05 0.95
N ARG A 137 -5.81 6.05 1.68
CA ARG A 137 -6.51 7.32 1.93
C ARG A 137 -6.80 8.08 0.64
N ARG A 138 -5.85 8.16 -0.29
CA ARG A 138 -6.03 8.84 -1.58
C ARG A 138 -7.10 8.16 -2.43
N LEU A 139 -7.13 6.82 -2.46
CA LEU A 139 -8.12 6.05 -3.21
C LEU A 139 -9.50 6.01 -2.55
N ARG A 140 -9.58 6.22 -1.23
CA ARG A 140 -10.84 6.11 -0.46
C ARG A 140 -11.94 7.02 -0.99
N GLY A 141 -11.60 8.26 -1.35
CA GLY A 141 -12.57 9.21 -1.91
C GLY A 141 -13.22 8.67 -3.19
N PHE A 142 -12.41 8.16 -4.11
CA PHE A 142 -12.87 7.53 -5.35
C PHE A 142 -13.75 6.31 -5.09
N VAL A 143 -13.32 5.40 -4.22
CA VAL A 143 -14.07 4.17 -3.90
C VAL A 143 -15.44 4.50 -3.29
N ILE A 144 -15.50 5.49 -2.39
CA ILE A 144 -16.77 5.98 -1.83
C ILE A 144 -17.65 6.58 -2.92
N GLN A 145 -17.11 7.45 -3.78
CA GLN A 145 -17.85 8.05 -4.88
C GLN A 145 -18.40 6.98 -5.85
N ARG A 146 -17.60 5.96 -6.18
CA ARG A 146 -18.02 4.80 -6.99
C ARG A 146 -19.19 4.06 -6.35
N LYS A 147 -19.11 3.81 -5.05
CA LYS A 147 -20.16 3.11 -4.31
C LYS A 147 -21.46 3.92 -4.25
N ILE A 148 -21.38 5.23 -3.99
CA ILE A 148 -22.56 6.11 -3.92
C ILE A 148 -23.21 6.28 -5.28
N SER A 149 -22.43 6.33 -6.37
CA SER A 149 -22.97 6.52 -7.72
C SER A 149 -23.34 5.22 -8.45
N TYR A 150 -23.34 4.07 -7.76
CA TYR A 150 -23.59 2.74 -8.36
C TYR A 150 -22.63 2.33 -9.50
N GLY A 151 -21.44 2.92 -9.56
CA GLY A 151 -20.47 2.64 -10.63
C GLY A 151 -20.81 3.31 -11.96
N THR A 152 -20.27 2.75 -13.03
CA THR A 152 -20.39 3.19 -14.44
C THR A 152 -20.49 1.94 -15.29
N THR A 153 -21.34 1.96 -16.32
CA THR A 153 -21.60 0.80 -17.20
C THR A 153 -21.02 0.98 -18.61
N SER A 154 -20.33 2.09 -18.87
CA SER A 154 -19.68 2.38 -20.15
C SER A 154 -18.21 2.76 -19.97
N ASP A 155 -17.37 2.37 -20.91
CA ASP A 155 -15.94 2.73 -20.97
C ASP A 155 -15.73 4.26 -20.99
N ALA A 156 -16.61 4.98 -21.68
CA ALA A 156 -16.60 6.45 -21.66
C ALA A 156 -16.85 7.02 -20.26
N GLY A 157 -17.78 6.42 -19.49
CA GLY A 157 -18.05 6.79 -18.11
C GLY A 157 -16.88 6.51 -17.18
N ASP A 158 -16.22 5.36 -17.33
CA ASP A 158 -15.02 5.01 -16.56
C ASP A 158 -13.87 5.99 -16.83
N LYS A 159 -13.57 6.25 -18.11
CA LYS A 159 -12.55 7.23 -18.52
C LYS A 159 -12.83 8.63 -18.00
N PHE A 160 -14.09 9.07 -18.03
CA PHE A 160 -14.47 10.37 -17.48
C PHE A 160 -14.19 10.46 -15.98
N ARG A 161 -14.58 9.43 -15.21
CA ARG A 161 -14.35 9.39 -13.76
C ARG A 161 -12.87 9.35 -13.40
N ASP A 162 -12.09 8.55 -14.12
CA ASP A 162 -10.64 8.43 -13.88
C ASP A 162 -9.95 9.78 -14.11
N ARG A 163 -10.28 10.47 -15.20
CA ARG A 163 -9.75 11.81 -15.52
C ARG A 163 -10.18 12.84 -14.48
N LEU A 164 -11.45 12.85 -14.11
CA LEU A 164 -11.98 13.78 -13.11
C LEU A 164 -11.32 13.57 -11.75
N HIS A 165 -11.16 12.32 -11.32
CA HIS A 165 -10.48 11.99 -10.07
C HIS A 165 -9.01 12.42 -10.10
N SER A 166 -8.29 12.12 -11.18
CA SER A 166 -6.90 12.56 -11.36
C SER A 166 -6.74 14.07 -11.27
N LEU A 167 -7.65 14.83 -11.90
CA LEU A 167 -7.68 16.29 -11.83
C LEU A 167 -7.92 16.79 -10.40
N ILE A 168 -8.94 16.25 -9.71
CA ILE A 168 -9.27 16.66 -8.34
C ILE A 168 -8.10 16.38 -7.38
N GLU A 169 -7.49 15.19 -7.46
CA GLU A 169 -6.35 14.84 -6.61
C GLU A 169 -5.13 15.71 -6.91
N THR A 170 -4.92 16.09 -8.17
CA THR A 170 -3.86 17.03 -8.56
C THR A 170 -4.12 18.42 -7.99
N CYS A 171 -5.37 18.91 -8.06
CA CYS A 171 -5.77 20.19 -7.49
C CYS A 171 -5.54 20.23 -5.97
N LYS A 172 -5.93 19.16 -5.25
CA LYS A 172 -5.70 19.02 -3.81
C LYS A 172 -4.21 19.06 -3.46
N LYS A 173 -3.37 18.31 -4.19
CA LYS A 173 -1.91 18.32 -3.99
C LYS A 173 -1.29 19.70 -4.17
N ARG A 174 -1.80 20.47 -5.14
CA ARG A 174 -1.34 21.83 -5.44
C ARG A 174 -2.03 22.91 -4.59
N LYS A 175 -2.95 22.53 -3.69
CA LYS A 175 -3.75 23.45 -2.86
C LYS A 175 -4.54 24.49 -3.67
N ILE A 176 -5.04 24.08 -4.84
CA ILE A 176 -5.89 24.92 -5.70
C ILE A 176 -7.33 24.37 -5.73
N SER A 177 -8.30 25.24 -6.02
CA SER A 177 -9.72 24.86 -6.07
C SER A 177 -10.01 23.96 -7.27
N SER A 178 -10.49 22.74 -7.00
CA SER A 178 -10.90 21.80 -8.05
C SER A 178 -12.15 22.27 -8.79
N LEU A 179 -13.06 22.97 -8.11
CA LEU A 179 -14.27 23.51 -8.72
C LEU A 179 -13.89 24.61 -9.72
N ASP A 180 -13.05 25.56 -9.31
CA ASP A 180 -12.59 26.65 -10.19
C ASP A 180 -11.84 26.10 -11.41
N THR A 181 -10.95 25.13 -11.19
CA THR A 181 -10.21 24.45 -12.27
C THR A 181 -11.17 23.80 -13.28
N LEU A 182 -12.18 23.06 -12.80
CA LEU A 182 -13.17 22.43 -13.66
C LEU A 182 -14.04 23.47 -14.41
N SER A 183 -14.48 24.51 -13.72
CA SER A 183 -15.26 25.60 -14.31
C SER A 183 -14.48 26.31 -15.42
N ARG A 184 -13.19 26.58 -15.22
CA ARG A 184 -12.33 27.17 -16.25
C ARG A 184 -12.22 26.29 -17.50
N ILE A 185 -12.01 24.98 -17.32
CA ILE A 185 -11.94 24.03 -18.44
C ILE A 185 -13.29 23.97 -19.17
N ALA A 186 -14.39 23.79 -18.44
CA ALA A 186 -15.72 23.68 -19.02
C ALA A 186 -16.11 24.95 -19.79
N ASN A 187 -15.84 26.13 -19.21
CA ASN A 187 -16.10 27.42 -19.86
C ASN A 187 -15.31 27.58 -21.16
N ALA A 188 -14.03 27.18 -21.19
CA ALA A 188 -13.21 27.25 -22.40
C ALA A 188 -13.77 26.33 -23.50
N VAL A 189 -14.17 25.10 -23.16
CA VAL A 189 -14.76 24.15 -24.11
C VAL A 189 -16.07 24.68 -24.68
N VAL A 190 -16.98 25.17 -23.82
CA VAL A 190 -18.28 25.72 -24.24
C VAL A 190 -18.10 26.94 -25.15
N ARG A 191 -17.07 27.76 -24.89
CA ARG A 191 -16.74 28.96 -25.69
C ARG A 191 -15.83 28.68 -26.88
N GLN A 192 -15.49 27.42 -27.16
CA GLN A 192 -14.57 27.00 -28.23
C GLN A 192 -13.20 27.71 -28.16
N GLN A 193 -12.73 27.98 -26.94
CA GLN A 193 -11.43 28.59 -26.67
C GLN A 193 -10.35 27.50 -26.46
N PRO A 194 -9.05 27.83 -26.62
CA PRO A 194 -7.96 26.93 -26.28
C PRO A 194 -8.05 26.45 -24.83
N TYR A 195 -7.65 25.19 -24.59
CA TYR A 195 -7.66 24.62 -23.24
C TYR A 195 -6.79 25.46 -22.30
N PRO A 196 -7.33 25.91 -21.15
CA PRO A 196 -6.58 26.73 -20.22
C PRO A 196 -5.47 25.91 -19.57
N ASN A 197 -4.29 26.51 -19.42
CA ASN A 197 -3.23 25.93 -18.60
C ASN A 197 -3.59 26.10 -17.12
N VAL A 198 -4.39 25.18 -16.58
CA VAL A 198 -4.89 25.26 -15.20
C VAL A 198 -3.85 24.86 -14.15
N PHE A 199 -2.70 24.35 -14.58
CA PHE A 199 -1.63 23.86 -13.72
C PHE A 199 -0.28 24.54 -13.99
N ASP A 200 -0.25 25.60 -14.80
CA ASP A 200 0.96 26.32 -15.21
C ASP A 200 2.09 25.36 -15.64
N LEU A 201 1.72 24.29 -16.35
CA LEU A 201 2.69 23.35 -16.87
C LEU A 201 3.52 24.09 -17.90
N LYS A 202 4.85 24.12 -17.72
CA LYS A 202 5.75 24.63 -18.75
C LYS A 202 5.47 23.83 -20.02
N HIS A 203 5.16 24.52 -21.12
CA HIS A 203 5.07 23.87 -22.43
C HIS A 203 6.44 23.28 -22.75
N THR A 204 6.60 22.01 -22.45
CA THR A 204 7.75 21.24 -22.91
C THR A 204 7.34 20.79 -24.29
N SER A 205 7.89 21.39 -25.33
CA SER A 205 7.68 20.99 -26.72
C SER A 205 8.11 19.53 -26.90
N PHE A 206 7.19 18.60 -26.67
CA PHE A 206 7.38 17.18 -26.93
C PHE A 206 6.66 16.77 -28.22
N TYR A 207 6.69 17.61 -29.25
CA TYR A 207 6.37 17.22 -30.62
C TYR A 207 7.07 18.15 -31.60
N LEU A 208 8.36 17.92 -31.85
CA LEU A 208 9.00 18.13 -33.14
C LEU A 208 10.21 17.20 -33.20
N ASN A 209 9.99 15.99 -33.70
CA ASN A 209 10.86 15.43 -34.72
C ASN A 209 10.00 14.49 -35.56
N THR A 210 9.89 14.90 -36.82
CA THR A 210 9.35 14.25 -38.01
C THR A 210 9.57 12.75 -38.08
#